data_AF-A0A9N9K327-F1
#
_entry.id   AF-A0A9N9K327-F1
#
_cell.length_a   1.000
_cell.length_b   1.000
_cell.length_c   1.000
_cell.angle_alpha   90.00
_cell.angle_beta   90.00
_cell.angle_gamma   90.00
#
_symmetry.space_group_name_H-M   'P 1'
#
loop_
_entity.id
_entity.type
_entity.pdbx_description
1 polymer ?
#
loop_
_entity_poly.entity_id
_entity_poly.type
_entity_poly.pdbx_seq_one_letter_code
_entity_poly.pdbx_strand_id
1 'polypeptide(L)'
;MPTLQKKLPSLALKEVFEILANDIKTLYSCTQVNSEWFCEASPLLWRDPFSNKSKTHFAIGTYIQEMSLQKKQIIKKNFNISRFESNSLLPYSSFLRSININNFMDAVINFWQNFHKYSQ
;
A
#
# COMPACT_ATOMS: atom_id res chain seq x y z
N MET A 1 -9.86 11.38 -33.62
CA MET A 1 -9.30 10.03 -33.89
C MET A 1 -8.76 9.48 -32.58
N PRO A 2 -9.37 8.47 -31.96
CA PRO A 2 -8.76 7.82 -30.81
C PRO A 2 -7.57 7.01 -31.33
N THR A 3 -6.38 7.31 -30.82
CA THR A 3 -5.19 6.51 -31.08
C THR A 3 -5.43 5.11 -30.54
N LEU A 4 -5.29 4.10 -31.40
CA LEU A 4 -5.34 2.69 -31.02
C LEU A 4 -4.08 2.39 -30.20
N GLN A 5 -4.10 2.70 -28.91
CA GLN A 5 -3.03 2.35 -28.00
C GLN A 5 -3.04 0.82 -27.89
N LYS A 6 -2.08 0.17 -28.55
CA LYS A 6 -1.90 -1.27 -28.53
C LYS A 6 -1.60 -1.67 -27.07
N LYS A 7 -2.63 -2.10 -26.36
CA LYS A 7 -2.56 -2.44 -24.94
C LYS A 7 -1.76 -3.73 -24.80
N LEU A 8 -0.69 -3.71 -24.01
CA LEU A 8 0.05 -4.93 -23.69
C LEU A 8 -0.89 -5.84 -22.88
N PRO A 9 -1.03 -7.14 -23.19
CA PRO A 9 -1.89 -8.01 -22.41
C PRO A 9 -1.49 -7.99 -20.94
N SER A 10 -2.46 -7.91 -20.03
CA SER A 10 -2.21 -7.89 -18.58
C SER A 10 -1.37 -9.08 -18.10
N LEU A 11 -1.49 -10.24 -18.75
CA LEU A 11 -0.67 -11.41 -18.47
C LEU A 11 0.83 -11.16 -18.75
N ALA A 12 1.17 -10.51 -19.86
CA ALA A 12 2.54 -10.17 -20.19
C ALA A 12 3.12 -9.11 -19.23
N LEU A 13 2.30 -8.14 -18.80
CA LEU A 13 2.71 -7.17 -17.77
C LEU A 13 3.02 -7.85 -16.44
N LYS A 14 2.19 -8.80 -16.01
CA LYS A 14 2.43 -9.59 -14.79
C LYS A 14 3.77 -10.31 -14.86
N GLU A 15 4.05 -11.02 -15.95
CA GLU A 15 5.31 -11.73 -16.12
C GLU A 15 6.53 -10.80 -16.04
N VAL A 16 6.46 -9.65 -16.73
CA VAL A 16 7.53 -8.64 -16.67
C VAL A 16 7.70 -8.11 -15.24
N PHE A 17 6.62 -7.81 -14.55
CA PHE A 17 6.69 -7.29 -13.19
C PHE A 17 7.18 -8.33 -12.18
N GLU A 18 6.88 -9.61 -12.37
CA GLU A 18 7.44 -10.69 -11.54
C GLU A 18 8.97 -10.80 -11.69
N ILE A 19 9.51 -10.59 -12.89
CA ILE A 19 10.97 -10.50 -13.09
C ILE A 19 11.54 -9.32 -12.30
N LEU A 20 10.78 -8.22 -12.20
CA LEU A 20 11.13 -7.02 -11.44
C LEU A 20 10.75 -7.11 -9.95
N ALA A 21 10.28 -8.25 -9.43
CA ALA A 21 9.73 -8.36 -8.08
C ALA A 21 10.67 -7.85 -6.97
N ASN A 22 11.99 -7.99 -7.18
CA ASN A 22 13.00 -7.54 -6.22
C ASN A 22 13.48 -6.10 -6.45
N ASP A 23 13.16 -5.49 -7.60
CA ASP A 23 13.47 -4.10 -7.91
C ASP A 23 12.29 -3.20 -7.55
N ILE A 24 12.14 -2.98 -6.24
CA ILE A 24 11.06 -2.18 -5.65
C ILE A 24 11.04 -0.74 -6.21
N LYS A 25 12.20 -0.18 -6.56
CA LYS A 25 12.27 1.18 -7.12
C LYS A 25 11.66 1.20 -8.51
N THR A 26 12.04 0.25 -9.36
CA THR A 26 11.48 0.13 -10.71
C THR A 26 9.99 -0.18 -10.68
N LEU A 27 9.54 -1.13 -9.83
CA LEU A 27 8.12 -1.39 -9.64
C LEU A 27 7.33 -0.15 -9.20
N TYR A 28 7.89 0.66 -8.30
CA TYR A 28 7.26 1.91 -7.90
C TYR A 28 7.13 2.88 -9.09
N SER A 29 8.16 3.02 -9.92
CA SER A 29 8.07 3.81 -11.16
C SER A 29 7.01 3.26 -12.11
N CYS A 30 6.87 1.93 -12.23
CA CYS A 30 5.82 1.30 -13.05
C CYS A 30 4.41 1.70 -12.62
N THR A 31 4.16 1.85 -11.31
CA THR A 31 2.83 2.26 -10.82
C THR A 31 2.38 3.66 -11.26
N GLN A 32 3.31 4.49 -11.73
CA GLN A 32 3.03 5.87 -12.15
C GLN A 32 2.72 6.00 -13.65
N VAL A 33 2.86 4.91 -14.42
CA VAL A 33 2.69 4.95 -15.88
C VAL A 33 1.23 5.13 -16.28
N ASN A 34 0.34 4.27 -15.77
CA ASN A 34 -1.11 4.34 -15.97
C ASN A 34 -1.84 3.43 -14.96
N SER A 35 -3.18 3.41 -14.99
CA SER A 35 -3.99 2.62 -14.06
C SER A 35 -3.81 1.10 -14.22
N GLU A 36 -3.53 0.58 -15.41
CA GLU A 36 -3.28 -0.85 -15.61
C GLU A 36 -1.96 -1.27 -14.97
N TRP A 37 -0.88 -0.53 -15.24
CA TRP A 37 0.43 -0.79 -14.66
C TRP A 37 0.40 -0.61 -13.14
N PHE A 38 -0.35 0.38 -12.66
CA PHE A 38 -0.63 0.55 -11.24
C PHE A 38 -1.27 -0.70 -10.63
N CYS A 39 -2.35 -1.21 -11.23
CA CYS A 39 -3.07 -2.39 -10.74
C CYS A 39 -2.20 -3.64 -10.75
N GLU A 40 -1.35 -3.82 -11.75
CA GLU A 40 -0.52 -5.02 -11.90
C GLU A 40 0.77 -4.99 -11.06
N ALA A 41 1.39 -3.81 -10.85
CA ALA A 41 2.60 -3.69 -10.03
C ALA A 41 2.31 -3.61 -8.53
N SER A 42 1.14 -3.09 -8.13
CA SER A 42 0.77 -2.92 -6.71
C SER A 42 0.79 -4.23 -5.91
N PRO A 43 0.26 -5.37 -6.39
CA PRO A 43 0.32 -6.64 -5.67
C PRO A 43 1.75 -7.06 -5.30
N LEU A 44 2.73 -6.75 -6.15
CA LEU A 44 4.14 -7.08 -5.89
C LEU A 44 4.75 -6.19 -4.82
N LEU A 45 4.51 -4.88 -4.92
CA LEU A 45 4.97 -3.89 -3.92
C LEU A 45 4.40 -4.16 -2.52
N TRP A 46 3.19 -4.75 -2.46
CA TRP A 46 2.48 -5.04 -1.22
C TRP A 46 2.68 -6.48 -0.71
N ARG A 47 3.59 -7.27 -1.29
CA ARG A 47 3.96 -8.60 -0.76
C ARG A 47 4.62 -8.51 0.62
N ASP A 48 5.47 -7.50 0.84
CA ASP A 48 6.10 -7.20 2.12
C ASP A 48 6.22 -5.66 2.29
N PRO A 49 5.12 -4.98 2.63
CA PRO A 49 5.09 -3.52 2.72
C PRO A 49 5.86 -2.99 3.92
N PHE A 50 6.30 -3.86 4.84
CA PHE A 50 7.06 -3.48 6.03
C PHE A 50 8.57 -3.64 5.86
N SER A 51 9.04 -4.33 4.81
CA SER A 51 10.46 -4.45 4.48
C SER A 51 11.17 -3.09 4.30
N ASN A 52 10.48 -2.10 3.74
CA ASN A 52 11.03 -0.76 3.53
C ASN A 52 10.59 0.21 4.64
N LYS A 53 11.47 0.41 5.64
CA LYS A 53 11.22 1.26 6.81
C LYS A 53 10.70 2.66 6.47
N SER A 54 11.10 3.25 5.34
CA SER A 54 10.70 4.61 4.93
C SER A 54 9.22 4.77 4.57
N LYS A 55 8.52 3.68 4.20
CA LYS A 55 7.13 3.71 3.72
C LYS A 55 6.14 2.95 4.62
N THR A 56 6.62 2.48 5.77
CA THR A 56 5.86 1.64 6.71
C THR A 56 4.59 2.30 7.29
N HIS A 57 4.63 3.61 7.57
CA HIS A 57 3.48 4.33 8.13
C HIS A 57 2.29 4.38 7.17
N PHE A 58 2.52 4.43 5.85
CA PHE A 58 1.45 4.35 4.86
C PHE A 58 0.73 2.99 4.92
N ALA A 59 1.48 1.89 5.06
CA ALA A 59 0.91 0.55 5.13
C ALA A 59 -0.04 0.36 6.32
N ILE A 60 0.33 0.83 7.51
CA ILE A 60 -0.54 0.79 8.70
C ILE A 60 -1.83 1.59 8.46
N GLY A 61 -1.70 2.81 7.91
CA GLY A 61 -2.85 3.65 7.60
C GLY A 61 -3.82 2.98 6.60
N THR A 62 -3.28 2.40 5.53
CA THR A 62 -4.05 1.67 4.52
C THR A 62 -4.79 0.48 5.12
N TYR A 63 -4.14 -0.32 5.96
CA TYR A 63 -4.80 -1.47 6.60
C TYR A 63 -5.91 -1.05 7.55
N ILE A 64 -5.73 0.04 8.31
CA ILE A 64 -6.80 0.59 9.14
C ILE A 64 -7.99 1.04 8.28
N GLN A 65 -7.74 1.64 7.11
CA GLN A 65 -8.80 2.06 6.19
C GLN A 65 -9.63 0.88 5.66
N GLU A 66 -8.99 -0.25 5.36
CA GLU A 66 -9.64 -1.48 4.89
C GLU A 66 -10.40 -2.25 5.98
N MET A 67 -10.26 -1.86 7.26
CA MET A 67 -11.04 -2.46 8.34
C MET A 67 -12.53 -2.11 8.26
N SER A 68 -13.36 -2.96 8.86
CA SER A 68 -14.79 -2.70 9.07
C SER A 68 -15.04 -1.34 9.76
N LEU A 69 -16.16 -0.70 9.46
CA LEU A 69 -16.55 0.58 10.07
C LEU A 69 -16.52 0.54 11.61
N GLN A 70 -16.97 -0.55 12.23
CA GLN A 70 -16.96 -0.75 13.68
C GLN A 70 -15.53 -0.67 14.26
N LYS A 71 -14.58 -1.43 13.71
CA LYS A 71 -13.16 -1.38 14.11
C LYS A 71 -12.57 0.02 13.91
N LYS A 72 -12.86 0.68 12.80
CA LYS A 72 -12.41 2.06 12.55
C LYS A 72 -12.94 3.02 13.61
N GLN A 73 -14.22 2.93 13.98
CA GLN A 73 -14.81 3.77 15.03
C GLN A 73 -14.15 3.54 16.39
N ILE A 74 -13.85 2.29 16.76
CA ILE A 74 -13.09 1.96 17.98
C ILE A 74 -11.72 2.64 17.96
N ILE A 75 -11.01 2.56 16.83
CA ILE A 75 -9.69 3.18 16.70
C ILE A 75 -9.80 4.72 16.79
N LYS A 76 -10.75 5.33 16.07
CA LYS A 76 -10.98 6.79 16.13
C LYS A 76 -11.27 7.26 17.57
N LYS A 77 -12.13 6.53 18.28
CA LYS A 77 -12.54 6.87 19.66
C LYS A 77 -11.39 6.72 20.65
N ASN A 78 -10.66 5.61 20.59
CA ASN A 78 -9.63 5.30 21.59
C ASN A 78 -8.32 6.05 21.34
N PHE A 79 -8.07 6.48 20.11
CA PHE A 79 -6.78 7.05 19.72
C PHE A 79 -6.87 8.44 19.09
N ASN A 80 -8.06 9.05 19.06
CA ASN A 80 -8.32 10.39 18.54
C ASN A 80 -7.79 10.64 17.10
N ILE A 81 -7.80 9.59 16.26
CA ILE A 81 -7.34 9.70 14.86
C ILE A 81 -8.51 10.17 13.98
N SER A 82 -8.49 11.41 13.51
CA SER A 82 -9.55 11.95 12.65
C SER A 82 -9.40 11.59 11.17
N ARG A 83 -8.16 11.36 10.71
CA ARG A 83 -7.80 11.37 9.27
C ARG A 83 -7.79 9.98 8.60
N PHE A 84 -8.90 9.24 8.72
CA PHE A 84 -9.13 8.05 7.88
C PHE A 84 -10.17 8.37 6.81
N GLU A 85 -9.85 9.27 5.89
CA GLU A 85 -10.75 9.64 4.79
C GLU A 85 -10.08 9.38 3.45
N SER A 86 -10.04 8.10 3.07
CA SER A 86 -9.93 7.69 1.67
C SER A 86 -10.34 6.23 1.55
N ASN A 87 -11.15 5.91 0.54
CA ASN A 87 -11.38 4.53 0.16
C ASN A 87 -10.11 3.98 -0.49
N SER A 88 -9.74 2.75 -0.14
CA SER A 88 -8.61 2.08 -0.77
C SER A 88 -8.94 1.80 -2.24
N LEU A 89 -8.02 2.14 -3.15
CA LEU A 89 -8.19 1.89 -4.59
C LEU A 89 -8.10 0.39 -4.93
N LEU A 90 -7.41 -0.37 -4.10
CA LEU A 90 -7.15 -1.80 -4.25
C LEU A 90 -7.27 -2.49 -2.89
N PRO A 91 -7.54 -3.80 -2.85
CA PRO A 91 -7.55 -4.57 -1.60
C PRO A 91 -6.11 -4.90 -1.15
N TYR A 92 -5.36 -3.91 -0.68
CA TYR A 92 -3.93 -4.06 -0.39
C TYR A 92 -3.63 -5.11 0.66
N SER A 93 -4.48 -5.25 1.69
CA SER A 93 -4.33 -6.31 2.70
C SER A 93 -4.33 -7.71 2.10
N SER A 94 -5.02 -7.92 0.97
CA SER A 94 -5.05 -9.22 0.27
C SER A 94 -3.74 -9.57 -0.44
N PHE A 95 -2.87 -8.59 -0.67
CA PHE A 95 -1.60 -8.80 -1.38
C PHE A 95 -0.44 -9.18 -0.44
N LEU A 96 -0.64 -9.05 0.86
CA LEU A 96 0.37 -9.35 1.87
C LEU A 96 0.79 -10.83 1.82
N ARG A 97 2.10 -11.08 1.69
CA ARG A 97 2.68 -12.43 1.63
C ARG A 97 3.70 -12.71 2.71
N SER A 98 4.41 -11.70 3.17
CA SER A 98 5.43 -11.82 4.22
C SER A 98 5.32 -10.65 5.19
N ILE A 99 5.56 -10.95 6.47
CA ILE A 99 5.63 -9.95 7.53
C ILE A 99 6.83 -10.29 8.40
N ASN A 100 7.84 -9.43 8.39
CA ASN A 100 8.82 -9.41 9.47
C ASN A 100 8.21 -8.71 10.69
N ILE A 101 8.04 -9.43 11.79
CA ILE A 101 7.36 -8.92 13.00
C ILE A 101 8.08 -7.68 13.56
N ASN A 102 9.41 -7.65 13.56
CA ASN A 102 10.16 -6.51 14.09
C ASN A 102 9.90 -5.25 13.25
N ASN A 103 9.93 -5.38 11.93
CA ASN A 103 9.62 -4.26 11.03
C ASN A 103 8.16 -3.81 11.15
N PHE A 104 7.23 -4.74 11.36
CA PHE A 104 5.82 -4.41 11.60
C PHE A 104 5.65 -3.65 12.91
N MET A 105 6.31 -4.07 13.99
CA MET A 105 6.26 -3.36 15.26
C MET A 105 6.87 -1.95 15.15
N ASP A 106 8.02 -1.82 14.47
CA ASP A 106 8.63 -0.52 14.13
C ASP A 106 7.63 0.36 13.36
N ALA A 107 6.93 -0.21 12.37
CA ALA A 107 5.92 0.49 11.57
C ALA A 107 4.79 1.05 12.43
N VAL A 108 4.26 0.23 13.33
CA VAL A 108 3.18 0.60 14.26
C VAL A 108 3.65 1.72 15.19
N ILE A 109 4.84 1.59 15.80
CA ILE A 109 5.40 2.61 16.68
C ILE A 109 5.61 3.93 15.93
N ASN A 110 6.21 3.89 14.74
CA ASN A 110 6.45 5.08 13.91
C ASN A 110 5.14 5.75 13.47
N PHE A 111 4.14 4.94 13.10
CA PHE A 111 2.80 5.43 12.79
C PHE A 111 2.27 6.22 13.98
N TRP A 112 2.26 5.63 15.18
CA TRP A 112 1.80 6.30 16.41
C TRP A 112 2.55 7.59 16.73
N GLN A 113 3.88 7.58 16.67
CA GLN A 113 4.70 8.77 16.94
C GLN A 113 4.40 9.92 15.97
N ASN A 114 4.16 9.61 14.69
CA ASN A 114 3.80 10.62 13.70
C ASN A 114 2.43 11.23 13.99
N PHE A 115 1.43 10.47 14.45
CA PHE A 115 0.12 11.04 14.82
C PHE A 115 0.21 12.05 15.96
N HIS A 116 1.04 11.79 16.98
CA HIS A 116 1.19 12.71 18.11
C HIS A 116 1.93 14.01 17.77
N LYS A 117 2.82 14.01 16.77
CA LYS A 117 3.53 15.21 16.32
C LYS A 117 2.66 16.23 15.59
N TYR A 118 1.53 15.80 15.01
CA TYR A 118 0.63 16.69 14.24
C TYR A 118 -0.68 17.00 14.97
N SER A 119 -0.82 16.59 16.24
CA SER A 119 -1.98 16.86 17.11
C SER A 119 -1.68 17.91 18.21
N GLN A 120 -0.49 18.50 18.20
CA GLN A 120 -0.13 19.73 18.93
C GLN A 120 0.03 20.87 17.92
#